data_AF-A0A9P7ATL8-F1
#
_entry.id   AF-A0A9P7ATL8-F1
#
_cell.length_a   1.000
_cell.length_b   1.000
_cell.length_c   1.000
_cell.angle_alpha   90.00
_cell.angle_beta   90.00
_cell.angle_gamma   90.00
#
_symmetry.space_group_name_H-M   'P 1'
#
loop_
_entity.id
_entity.type
_entity.pdbx_description
1 polymer ?
#
loop_
_entity_poly.entity_id
_entity_poly.type
_entity_poly.pdbx_seq_one_letter_code
_entity_poly.pdbx_strand_id
1 'polypeptide(L)'
;RSVYNIHIEHLWVDLANGISSKWKLFFQDLEVSSGLNVDNAHHIWLLHHLFLDILGCEIHGWAKAWNHHRMSTYDHSMSSPHKMCFLSMLQHGACGFEGAPTFHPPEDTLQSDKAVAKYGIDWDGVDNHGIHSHHDMVNQPDPLSNNPFVAYIPETLNHIEVDEPNCLLSPEQLAHLHAHLAQFIDDRTIHSRGHFWEQALVMCIQLMSLTD
;
A
#
# COMPACT_ATOMS: atom_id res chain seq x y z
N ARG A 1 1.60 24.45 0.36
CA ARG A 1 2.23 23.37 1.15
C ARG A 1 1.15 22.81 2.07
N SER A 2 0.72 21.56 1.87
CA SER A 2 -0.44 20.99 2.57
C SER A 2 0.01 20.40 3.91
N VAL A 3 -0.26 21.13 4.98
CA VAL A 3 -0.07 20.65 6.37
C VAL A 3 -1.15 19.66 6.82
N TYR A 4 -2.15 19.44 5.97
CA TYR A 4 -3.29 18.56 6.22
C TYR A 4 -3.02 17.08 5.93
N ASN A 5 -1.96 16.75 5.17
CA ASN A 5 -1.68 15.36 4.78
C ASN A 5 -0.63 14.66 5.65
N ILE A 6 -0.06 15.33 6.66
CA ILE A 6 1.13 14.87 7.39
C ILE A 6 0.93 13.49 8.05
N HIS A 7 -0.27 13.19 8.55
CA HIS A 7 -0.56 11.88 9.13
C HIS A 7 -0.57 10.75 8.09
N ILE A 8 -1.08 11.03 6.89
CA ILE A 8 -1.04 10.10 5.76
C ILE A 8 0.40 9.93 5.28
N GLU A 9 1.20 11.01 5.22
CA GLU A 9 2.63 10.93 4.89
C GLU A 9 3.42 10.08 5.90
N HIS A 10 3.17 10.21 7.20
CA HIS A 10 3.77 9.33 8.21
C HIS A 10 3.43 7.85 7.99
N LEU A 11 2.15 7.55 7.73
CA LEU A 11 1.71 6.20 7.40
C LEU A 11 2.44 5.67 6.15
N TRP A 12 2.60 6.50 5.11
CA TRP A 12 3.34 6.13 3.90
C TRP A 12 4.81 5.85 4.18
N VAL A 13 5.48 6.66 5.01
CA VAL A 13 6.87 6.42 5.44
C VAL A 13 6.98 5.09 6.20
N ASP A 14 6.08 4.81 7.13
CA ASP A 14 6.09 3.57 7.90
C ASP A 14 5.84 2.35 7.01
N LEU A 15 4.92 2.45 6.05
CA LEU A 15 4.64 1.39 5.08
C LEU A 15 5.84 1.14 4.17
N ALA A 16 6.45 2.23 3.67
CA ALA A 16 7.62 2.17 2.79
C ALA A 16 8.80 1.50 3.49
N ASN A 17 9.06 1.86 4.76
CA ASN A 17 10.11 1.27 5.56
C ASN A 17 9.79 -0.17 6.00
N GLY A 18 8.52 -0.46 6.29
CA GLY A 18 8.10 -1.74 6.87
C GLY A 18 8.00 -2.88 5.86
N ILE A 19 7.39 -2.64 4.70
CA ILE A 19 7.11 -3.68 3.69
C ILE A 19 7.65 -3.32 2.33
N SER A 20 7.36 -2.10 1.83
CA SER A 20 7.60 -1.80 0.42
C SER A 20 9.08 -1.85 0.05
N SER A 21 9.98 -1.41 0.94
CA SER A 21 11.43 -1.46 0.70
C SER A 21 11.95 -2.89 0.55
N LYS A 22 11.47 -3.83 1.37
CA LYS A 22 11.86 -5.25 1.30
C LYS A 22 11.47 -5.85 -0.05
N TRP A 23 10.22 -5.66 -0.47
CA TRP A 23 9.72 -6.22 -1.73
C TRP A 23 10.31 -5.53 -2.95
N LYS A 24 10.54 -4.22 -2.87
CA LYS A 24 11.25 -3.47 -3.91
C LYS A 24 12.65 -4.04 -4.13
N LEU A 25 13.43 -4.21 -3.06
CA LEU A 25 14.79 -4.79 -3.16
C LEU A 25 14.75 -6.21 -3.73
N PHE A 26 13.78 -7.02 -3.31
CA PHE A 26 13.61 -8.37 -3.85
C PHE A 26 13.32 -8.36 -5.36
N PHE A 27 12.37 -7.55 -5.84
CA PHE A 27 12.07 -7.50 -7.27
C PHE A 27 13.21 -6.92 -8.10
N GLN A 28 13.96 -5.96 -7.57
CA GLN A 28 15.19 -5.47 -8.19
C GLN A 28 16.26 -6.57 -8.28
N ASP A 29 16.37 -7.42 -7.25
CA ASP A 29 17.29 -8.57 -7.25
C ASP A 29 16.89 -9.61 -8.31
N LEU A 30 15.58 -9.87 -8.48
CA LEU A 30 15.08 -10.76 -9.54
C LEU A 30 15.38 -10.22 -10.95
N GLU A 31 15.33 -8.91 -11.14
CA GLU A 31 15.65 -8.24 -12.42
C GLU A 31 17.14 -8.40 -12.76
N VAL A 32 18.01 -8.19 -11.77
CA VAL A 32 19.46 -8.25 -11.97
C VAL A 32 19.98 -9.70 -12.09
N SER A 33 19.46 -10.61 -11.29
CA SER A 33 20.06 -11.95 -11.08
C SER A 33 19.23 -13.13 -11.60
N SER A 34 17.91 -13.00 -11.69
CA SER A 34 16.99 -14.13 -11.99
C SER A 34 16.13 -13.93 -13.25
N GLY A 35 16.53 -13.01 -14.13
CA GLY A 35 15.95 -12.88 -15.48
C GLY A 35 14.54 -12.31 -15.53
N LEU A 36 14.08 -11.60 -14.50
CA LEU A 36 12.83 -10.83 -14.56
C LEU A 36 12.97 -9.72 -15.61
N ASN A 37 12.00 -9.64 -16.54
CA ASN A 37 11.91 -8.60 -17.53
C ASN A 37 10.61 -7.81 -17.28
N VAL A 38 10.75 -6.57 -16.84
CA VAL A 38 9.62 -5.69 -16.46
C VAL A 38 8.75 -5.28 -17.65
N ASP A 39 9.31 -5.28 -18.86
CA ASP A 39 8.58 -4.96 -20.09
C ASP A 39 7.78 -6.16 -20.62
N ASN A 40 8.01 -7.36 -20.07
CA ASN A 40 7.30 -8.56 -20.47
C ASN A 40 6.05 -8.76 -19.58
N ALA A 41 4.87 -8.48 -20.12
CA ALA A 41 3.59 -8.67 -19.43
C ALA A 41 3.40 -10.08 -18.86
N HIS A 42 4.03 -11.10 -19.44
CA HIS A 42 3.97 -12.47 -18.95
C HIS A 42 4.81 -12.71 -17.71
N HIS A 43 5.96 -12.04 -17.60
CA HIS A 43 6.75 -12.05 -16.38
C HIS A 43 6.01 -11.30 -15.28
N ILE A 44 5.32 -10.19 -15.61
CA ILE A 44 4.46 -9.47 -14.66
C ILE A 44 3.29 -10.34 -14.18
N TRP A 45 2.62 -11.06 -15.09
CA TRP A 45 1.59 -12.04 -14.71
C TRP A 45 2.14 -13.10 -13.75
N LEU A 46 3.28 -13.71 -14.08
CA LEU A 46 3.88 -14.74 -13.25
C LEU A 46 4.26 -14.19 -11.87
N LEU A 47 4.80 -12.97 -11.83
CA LEU A 47 5.16 -12.29 -10.59
C LEU A 47 3.92 -12.04 -9.71
N HIS A 48 2.83 -11.56 -10.30
CA HIS A 48 1.56 -11.40 -9.60
C HIS A 48 1.03 -12.73 -9.10
N HIS A 49 0.99 -13.75 -9.95
CA HIS A 49 0.48 -15.08 -9.63
C HIS A 49 1.23 -15.76 -8.49
N LEU A 50 2.55 -15.56 -8.38
CA LEU A 50 3.36 -16.17 -7.33
C LEU A 50 3.36 -15.36 -6.03
N PHE A 51 3.39 -14.02 -6.12
CA PHE A 51 3.73 -13.18 -4.97
C PHE A 51 2.64 -12.21 -4.53
N LEU A 52 1.62 -11.93 -5.34
CA LEU A 52 0.60 -10.92 -5.00
C LEU A 52 -0.21 -11.33 -3.76
N ASP A 53 -0.62 -12.58 -3.67
CA ASP A 53 -1.33 -13.09 -2.48
C ASP A 53 -0.45 -13.04 -1.23
N ILE A 54 0.84 -13.38 -1.37
CA ILE A 54 1.81 -13.34 -0.27
C ILE A 54 2.02 -11.90 0.21
N LEU A 55 2.22 -10.97 -0.74
CA LEU A 55 2.32 -9.55 -0.48
C LEU A 55 1.05 -9.02 0.21
N GLY A 56 -0.13 -9.39 -0.28
CA GLY A 56 -1.42 -9.02 0.29
C GLY A 56 -1.56 -9.49 1.74
N CYS A 57 -1.18 -10.73 2.03
CA CYS A 57 -1.14 -11.26 3.40
C CYS A 57 -0.14 -10.51 4.29
N GLU A 58 1.07 -10.21 3.81
CA GLU A 58 2.08 -9.43 4.56
C GLU A 58 1.58 -8.01 4.84
N ILE A 59 1.01 -7.32 3.85
CA ILE A 59 0.43 -5.98 3.99
C ILE A 59 -0.71 -5.98 5.00
N HIS A 60 -1.62 -6.96 4.93
CA HIS A 60 -2.71 -7.08 5.90
C HIS A 60 -2.19 -7.32 7.32
N GLY A 61 -1.18 -8.19 7.47
CA GLY A 61 -0.52 -8.44 8.75
C GLY A 61 0.12 -7.18 9.33
N TRP A 62 0.83 -6.42 8.50
CA TRP A 62 1.41 -5.14 8.90
C TRP A 62 0.36 -4.09 9.23
N ALA A 63 -0.71 -3.97 8.44
CA ALA A 63 -1.80 -3.04 8.73
C ALA A 63 -2.47 -3.37 10.07
N LYS A 64 -2.64 -4.65 10.38
CA LYS A 64 -3.10 -5.09 11.71
C LYS A 64 -2.12 -4.70 12.81
N ALA A 65 -0.83 -4.96 12.64
CA ALA A 65 0.20 -4.62 13.63
C ALA A 65 0.26 -3.09 13.85
N TRP A 66 0.26 -2.32 12.77
CA TRP A 66 0.22 -0.87 12.80
C TRP A 66 -1.05 -0.38 13.48
N ASN A 67 -2.24 -0.88 13.17
CA ASN A 67 -3.45 -0.43 13.86
C ASN A 67 -3.46 -0.68 15.38
N HIS A 68 -2.63 -1.60 15.88
CA HIS A 68 -2.49 -1.91 17.31
C HIS A 68 -1.22 -1.34 17.96
N HIS A 69 -0.31 -0.74 17.20
CA HIS A 69 0.91 -0.13 17.75
C HIS A 69 0.57 1.13 18.55
N ARG A 70 1.39 1.48 19.53
CA ARG A 70 1.18 2.68 20.35
C ARG A 70 1.79 3.88 19.64
N MET A 71 0.98 4.91 19.41
CA MET A 71 1.45 6.18 18.89
C MET A 71 1.64 7.17 20.04
N SER A 72 2.63 8.06 19.90
CA SER A 72 2.74 9.21 20.78
C SER A 72 1.73 10.26 20.33
N THR A 73 0.62 10.38 21.06
CA THR A 73 -0.33 11.47 20.88
C THR A 73 0.13 12.71 21.64
N TYR A 74 -0.37 13.89 21.23
CA TYR A 74 -0.06 15.19 21.84
C TYR A 74 -0.34 15.25 23.35
N ASP A 75 -1.30 14.45 23.85
CA ASP A 75 -1.63 14.35 25.28
C ASP A 75 -0.77 13.32 26.04
N HIS A 76 0.26 12.75 25.40
CA HIS A 76 1.09 11.65 25.91
C HIS A 76 0.31 10.37 26.27
N SER A 77 -0.96 10.26 25.87
CA SER A 77 -1.77 9.06 26.01
C SER A 77 -1.38 8.05 24.94
N MET A 78 -0.31 7.30 25.19
CA MET A 78 0.20 6.23 24.33
C MET A 78 -0.88 5.18 24.00
N SER A 79 -1.70 5.47 22.99
CA SER A 79 -2.88 4.73 22.56
C SER A 79 -2.69 4.27 21.12
N SER A 80 -3.33 3.16 20.76
CA SER A 80 -3.24 2.64 19.39
C SER A 80 -4.27 3.29 18.47
N PRO A 81 -4.00 3.35 17.14
CA PRO A 81 -4.98 3.83 16.16
C PRO A 81 -6.35 3.17 16.33
N HIS A 82 -6.38 1.85 16.53
CA HIS A 82 -7.60 1.10 16.75
C HIS A 82 -8.36 1.58 18.00
N LYS A 83 -7.65 1.80 19.11
CA LYS A 83 -8.24 2.30 20.36
C LYS A 83 -8.78 3.72 20.20
N MET A 84 -8.03 4.59 19.51
CA MET A 84 -8.47 5.97 19.24
C MET A 84 -9.74 5.99 18.39
N CYS A 85 -9.80 5.17 17.33
CA CYS A 85 -10.98 5.03 16.48
C CYS A 85 -12.19 4.55 17.29
N PHE A 86 -12.02 3.48 18.08
CA PHE A 86 -13.08 2.94 18.93
C PHE A 86 -13.60 3.97 19.95
N LEU A 87 -12.71 4.68 20.64
CA LEU A 87 -13.09 5.73 21.59
C LEU A 87 -13.79 6.90 20.90
N SER A 88 -13.34 7.29 19.71
CA SER A 88 -14.00 8.34 18.93
C SER A 88 -15.42 7.94 18.56
N MET A 89 -15.65 6.70 18.14
CA MET A 89 -17.00 6.19 17.84
C MET A 89 -17.91 6.18 19.08
N LEU A 90 -17.37 5.89 20.26
CA LEU A 90 -18.10 5.95 21.53
C LEU A 90 -18.49 7.38 21.90
N GLN A 91 -17.60 8.34 21.65
CA GLN A 91 -17.78 9.75 22.02
C GLN A 91 -18.66 10.52 21.02
N HIS A 92 -18.47 10.27 19.73
CA HIS A 92 -19.04 11.05 18.65
C HIS A 92 -20.05 10.26 17.79
N GLY A 93 -20.29 8.97 18.10
CA GLY A 93 -21.17 8.13 17.30
C GLY A 93 -20.47 7.44 16.12
N ALA A 94 -21.19 6.56 15.44
CA ALA A 94 -20.62 5.77 14.34
C ALA A 94 -20.32 6.65 13.12
N CYS A 95 -19.07 6.62 12.64
CA CYS A 95 -18.65 7.25 11.40
C CYS A 95 -18.44 6.20 10.29
N GLY A 96 -18.85 6.50 9.05
CA GLY A 96 -18.49 5.71 7.87
C GLY A 96 -19.37 4.49 7.53
N PHE A 97 -20.57 4.39 8.11
CA PHE A 97 -21.55 3.35 7.72
C PHE A 97 -22.66 3.93 6.85
N GLU A 98 -22.92 3.32 5.69
CA GLU A 98 -24.12 3.59 4.89
C GLU A 98 -25.36 3.18 5.69
N GLY A 99 -26.20 4.16 6.08
CA GLY A 99 -27.42 3.94 6.86
C GLY A 99 -27.30 4.19 8.36
N ALA A 100 -26.13 4.59 8.88
CA ALA A 100 -26.09 5.25 10.18
C ALA A 100 -26.92 6.55 10.12
N PRO A 101 -27.67 6.92 11.18
CA PRO A 101 -28.30 8.24 11.23
C PRO A 101 -27.20 9.26 10.95
N THR A 102 -27.40 10.09 9.92
CA THR A 102 -26.44 11.13 9.52
C THR A 102 -25.92 11.76 10.80
N PHE A 103 -24.62 11.59 11.06
CA PHE A 103 -24.00 12.28 12.18
C PHE A 103 -24.21 13.76 11.90
N HIS A 104 -25.18 14.35 12.59
CA HIS A 104 -25.33 15.78 12.70
C HIS A 104 -24.40 16.15 13.84
N PRO A 105 -23.16 16.60 13.57
CA PRO A 105 -22.34 17.13 14.62
C PRO A 105 -23.20 18.15 15.39
N PRO A 106 -23.19 18.12 16.74
CA PRO A 106 -23.76 19.23 17.49
C PRO A 106 -23.20 20.52 16.89
N GLU A 107 -24.07 21.51 16.66
CA GLU A 107 -23.73 22.76 16.00
C GLU A 107 -22.39 23.25 16.56
N ASP A 108 -21.35 23.10 15.74
CA ASP A 108 -19.98 23.17 16.21
C ASP A 108 -19.74 24.63 16.55
N THR A 109 -19.93 25.01 17.81
CA THR A 109 -19.49 26.31 18.34
C THR A 109 -17.97 26.31 18.40
N LEU A 110 -17.30 26.06 17.27
CA LEU A 110 -15.88 26.32 17.11
C LEU A 110 -15.72 27.83 17.25
N GLN A 111 -15.22 28.24 18.41
CA GLN A 111 -15.21 29.63 18.88
C GLN A 111 -14.43 30.61 17.99
N SER A 112 -13.82 30.16 16.88
CA SER A 112 -13.31 31.03 15.81
C SER A 112 -12.90 30.21 14.57
N ASP A 113 -12.93 30.84 13.39
CA ASP A 113 -12.36 30.31 12.13
C ASP A 113 -10.90 29.82 12.27
N LYS A 114 -10.17 30.34 13.27
CA LYS A 114 -8.78 29.93 13.56
C LYS A 114 -8.67 28.54 14.18
N ALA A 115 -9.71 28.03 14.84
CA ALA A 115 -9.71 26.68 15.42
C ALA A 115 -9.94 25.61 14.34
N VAL A 116 -10.89 25.87 13.42
CA VAL A 116 -11.13 25.05 12.22
C VAL A 116 -9.86 24.95 11.39
N ALA A 117 -9.19 26.07 11.15
CA ALA A 117 -7.95 26.10 10.37
C ALA A 117 -6.81 25.26 10.97
N LYS A 118 -6.82 24.98 12.28
CA LYS A 118 -5.81 24.20 12.98
C LYS A 118 -6.16 22.71 13.13
N TYR A 119 -7.42 22.33 12.94
CA TYR A 119 -7.87 20.96 13.13
C TYR A 119 -7.30 20.05 12.02
N GLY A 120 -6.73 18.91 12.42
CA GLY A 120 -6.10 17.95 11.49
C GLY A 120 -4.66 18.31 11.04
N ILE A 121 -4.10 19.42 11.51
CA ILE A 121 -2.70 19.77 11.24
C ILE A 121 -1.81 19.20 12.34
N ASP A 122 -0.88 18.33 11.95
CA ASP A 122 0.22 17.86 12.81
C ASP A 122 1.32 18.91 12.89
N TRP A 123 1.14 19.92 13.75
CA TRP A 123 2.13 20.99 13.91
C TRP A 123 3.50 20.48 14.40
N ASP A 124 3.54 19.35 15.11
CA ASP A 124 4.77 18.75 15.60
C ASP A 124 5.54 18.03 14.48
N GLY A 125 4.82 17.46 13.50
CA GLY A 125 5.37 16.85 12.30
C GLY A 125 5.78 17.85 11.20
N VAL A 126 5.30 19.10 11.25
CA VAL A 126 5.63 20.14 10.24
C VAL A 126 7.13 20.43 10.14
N ASP A 127 7.91 20.26 11.22
CA ASP A 127 9.35 20.49 11.22
C ASP A 127 10.18 19.20 11.13
N ASN A 128 9.55 18.03 10.94
CA ASN A 128 10.26 16.76 10.85
C ASN A 128 10.97 16.62 9.49
N HIS A 129 12.26 16.95 9.48
CA HIS A 129 13.12 16.89 8.29
C HIS A 129 13.11 15.51 7.60
N GLY A 130 12.89 14.42 8.32
CA GLY A 130 12.82 13.07 7.74
C GLY A 130 11.61 12.88 6.82
N ILE A 131 10.44 13.40 7.21
CA ILE A 131 9.22 13.33 6.40
C ILE A 131 9.39 14.18 5.14
N HIS A 132 9.91 15.40 5.29
CA HIS A 132 10.16 16.29 4.14
C HIS A 132 11.13 15.67 3.15
N SER A 133 12.25 15.13 3.63
CA SER A 133 13.24 14.49 2.76
C SER A 133 12.69 13.25 2.06
N HIS A 134 11.84 12.45 2.73
CA HIS A 134 11.17 11.32 2.07
C HIS A 134 10.16 11.79 1.02
N HIS A 135 9.33 12.78 1.37
CA HIS A 135 8.34 13.36 0.46
C HIS A 135 9.01 13.94 -0.80
N ASP A 136 10.05 14.75 -0.66
CA ASP A 136 10.76 15.37 -1.78
C ASP A 136 11.44 14.33 -2.69
N MET A 137 11.87 13.19 -2.13
CA MET A 137 12.52 12.11 -2.87
C MET A 137 11.51 11.21 -3.62
N VAL A 138 10.32 11.01 -3.05
CA VAL A 138 9.32 10.05 -3.56
C VAL A 138 8.24 10.74 -4.40
N ASN A 139 7.85 11.96 -4.02
CA ASN A 139 6.83 12.76 -4.70
C ASN A 139 7.51 13.98 -5.34
N GLN A 140 8.04 13.81 -6.56
CA GLN A 140 8.56 14.94 -7.31
C GLN A 140 7.44 15.98 -7.54
N PRO A 141 7.73 17.28 -7.38
CA PRO A 141 6.72 18.31 -7.56
C PRO A 141 6.21 18.30 -9.01
N ASP A 142 4.90 18.11 -9.16
CA ASP A 142 4.22 18.20 -10.45
C ASP A 142 4.48 19.60 -11.06
N PRO A 143 5.02 19.71 -12.29
CA PRO A 143 5.29 21.00 -12.93
C PRO A 143 4.03 21.85 -13.16
N LEU A 144 2.84 21.26 -13.04
CA LEU A 144 1.59 22.00 -13.03
C LEU A 144 1.37 22.63 -11.64
N SER A 145 1.72 23.92 -11.53
CA SER A 145 1.40 24.80 -10.39
C SER A 145 -0.10 24.88 -10.00
N ASN A 146 -0.97 24.16 -10.71
CA ASN A 146 -2.41 24.19 -10.53
C ASN A 146 -2.84 23.04 -9.64
N ASN A 147 -2.63 23.21 -8.33
CA ASN A 147 -3.10 22.26 -7.32
C ASN A 147 -4.62 22.02 -7.47
N PRO A 148 -5.07 20.84 -7.93
CA PRO A 148 -6.49 20.56 -8.20
C PRO A 148 -7.32 20.54 -6.92
N PHE A 149 -6.69 20.35 -5.76
CA PHE A 149 -7.34 20.37 -4.45
C PHE A 149 -7.80 21.77 -4.01
N VAL A 150 -7.51 22.82 -4.78
CA VAL A 150 -7.95 24.20 -4.47
C VAL A 150 -9.16 24.63 -5.32
N ALA A 151 -9.52 23.92 -6.40
CA ALA A 151 -10.64 24.36 -7.25
C ALA A 151 -11.39 23.28 -8.04
N TYR A 152 -11.00 22.00 -8.03
CA TYR A 152 -11.70 20.99 -8.81
C TYR A 152 -11.91 19.73 -7.99
N ILE A 153 -13.13 19.57 -7.46
CA ILE A 153 -13.64 18.27 -7.02
C ILE A 153 -14.06 17.57 -8.30
N PRO A 154 -13.36 16.53 -8.76
CA PRO A 154 -13.75 15.80 -9.96
C PRO A 154 -15.15 15.21 -9.76
N GLU A 155 -16.04 15.36 -10.73
CA GLU A 155 -17.39 14.76 -10.68
C GLU A 155 -17.34 13.21 -10.60
N THR A 156 -16.20 12.62 -10.99
CA THR A 156 -15.92 11.20 -10.91
C THR A 156 -14.53 10.97 -10.30
N LEU A 157 -14.42 10.03 -9.36
CA LEU A 157 -13.11 9.57 -8.84
C LEU A 157 -12.19 9.18 -10.01
N ASN A 158 -10.89 9.45 -9.88
CA ASN A 158 -9.89 9.01 -10.84
C ASN A 158 -9.97 7.48 -11.00
N HIS A 159 -10.61 7.02 -12.07
CA HIS A 159 -10.63 5.62 -12.42
C HIS A 159 -9.31 5.31 -13.13
N ILE A 160 -8.45 4.55 -12.45
CA ILE A 160 -7.24 3.99 -13.04
C ILE A 160 -7.62 2.55 -13.41
N GLU A 161 -7.81 2.30 -14.70
CA GLU A 161 -7.98 0.95 -15.22
C GLU A 161 -6.60 0.28 -15.20
N VAL A 162 -6.44 -0.73 -14.34
CA VAL A 162 -5.24 -1.56 -14.29
C VAL A 162 -5.59 -2.87 -14.98
N ASP A 163 -5.21 -3.00 -16.24
CA ASP A 163 -5.42 -4.23 -16.99
C ASP A 163 -4.66 -5.38 -16.31
N GLU A 164 -5.37 -6.42 -15.89
CA GLU A 164 -4.72 -7.62 -15.37
C GLU A 164 -3.95 -8.30 -16.51
N PRO A 165 -2.66 -8.61 -16.31
CA PRO A 165 -1.89 -9.27 -17.36
C PRO A 165 -2.49 -10.65 -17.63
N ASN A 166 -2.77 -10.96 -18.89
CA ASN A 166 -3.45 -12.21 -19.24
C ASN A 166 -2.59 -13.44 -18.91
N CYS A 167 -3.22 -14.46 -18.32
CA CYS A 167 -2.59 -15.76 -18.09
C CYS A 167 -2.25 -16.42 -19.43
N LEU A 168 -0.97 -16.72 -19.64
CA LEU A 168 -0.49 -17.40 -20.85
C LEU A 168 -0.78 -18.89 -20.90
N LEU A 169 -0.83 -19.53 -19.74
CA LEU A 169 -0.91 -20.97 -19.65
C LEU A 169 -2.35 -21.43 -19.82
N SER A 170 -2.54 -22.51 -20.58
CA SER A 170 -3.81 -23.22 -20.56
C SER A 170 -4.11 -23.72 -19.14
N PRO A 171 -5.38 -23.99 -18.79
CA PRO A 171 -5.71 -24.53 -17.47
C PRO A 171 -4.94 -25.80 -17.12
N GLU A 172 -4.62 -26.63 -18.12
CA GLU A 172 -3.83 -27.86 -17.94
C GLU A 172 -2.35 -27.54 -17.66
N GLN A 173 -1.76 -26.61 -18.42
CA GLN A 173 -0.38 -26.17 -18.20
C GLN A 173 -0.23 -25.48 -16.84
N LEU A 174 -1.23 -24.69 -16.43
CA LEU A 174 -1.26 -24.04 -15.12
C LEU A 174 -1.31 -25.07 -13.99
N ALA A 175 -2.13 -26.12 -14.14
CA ALA A 175 -2.16 -27.22 -13.17
C ALA A 175 -0.81 -27.95 -13.07
N HIS A 176 -0.10 -28.11 -14.19
CA HIS A 176 1.26 -28.67 -14.19
C HIS A 176 2.26 -27.76 -13.47
N LEU A 177 2.20 -26.44 -13.72
CA LEU A 177 3.01 -25.46 -13.01
C LEU A 177 2.75 -25.55 -11.50
N HIS A 178 1.49 -25.56 -11.07
CA HIS A 178 1.12 -25.68 -9.65
C HIS A 178 1.61 -26.99 -9.03
N ALA A 179 1.45 -28.11 -9.71
CA ALA A 179 1.92 -29.41 -9.23
C ALA A 179 3.45 -29.46 -9.09
N HIS A 180 4.19 -28.79 -9.97
CA HIS A 180 5.63 -28.64 -9.87
C HIS A 180 6.03 -27.76 -8.68
N LEU A 181 5.39 -26.59 -8.56
CA LEU A 181 5.69 -25.63 -7.50
C LEU A 181 5.31 -26.14 -6.10
N ALA A 182 4.30 -27.01 -5.98
CA ALA A 182 3.91 -27.62 -4.71
C ALA A 182 4.99 -28.51 -4.07
N GLN A 183 6.06 -28.86 -4.81
CA GLN A 183 7.20 -29.62 -4.30
C GLN A 183 8.15 -28.75 -3.45
N PHE A 184 8.05 -27.43 -3.59
CA PHE A 184 8.90 -26.47 -2.89
C PHE A 184 8.17 -25.91 -1.68
N ILE A 185 8.90 -25.68 -0.60
CA ILE A 185 8.38 -25.10 0.64
C ILE A 185 8.72 -23.61 0.65
N ASP A 186 7.71 -22.73 0.73
CA ASP A 186 7.92 -21.31 1.01
C ASP A 186 8.23 -21.12 2.51
N ASP A 187 9.52 -21.00 2.84
CA ASP A 187 9.99 -20.67 4.19
C ASP A 187 9.90 -19.16 4.51
N ARG A 188 9.29 -18.36 3.62
CA ARG A 188 9.12 -16.91 3.68
C ARG A 188 10.42 -16.11 3.59
N THR A 189 11.55 -16.75 3.28
CA THR A 189 12.81 -16.06 3.05
C THR A 189 12.89 -15.50 1.62
N ILE A 190 13.72 -14.48 1.43
CA ILE A 190 13.95 -13.90 0.10
C ILE A 190 14.61 -14.93 -0.83
N HIS A 191 15.51 -15.76 -0.30
CA HIS A 191 16.21 -16.79 -1.07
C HIS A 191 15.27 -17.88 -1.58
N SER A 192 14.37 -18.40 -0.75
CA SER A 192 13.41 -19.41 -1.20
C SER A 192 12.45 -18.85 -2.23
N ARG A 193 12.01 -17.60 -2.08
CA ARG A 193 11.17 -16.89 -3.06
C ARG A 193 11.89 -16.65 -4.38
N GLY A 194 13.17 -16.31 -4.34
CA GLY A 194 14.02 -16.21 -5.54
C GLY A 194 14.12 -17.55 -6.27
N HIS A 195 14.39 -18.63 -5.54
CA HIS A 195 14.41 -19.98 -6.12
C HIS A 195 13.04 -20.38 -6.69
N PHE A 196 11.95 -20.05 -5.99
CA PHE A 196 10.59 -20.31 -6.43
C PHE A 196 10.27 -19.60 -7.76
N TRP A 197 10.70 -18.35 -7.90
CA TRP A 197 10.61 -17.60 -9.16
C TRP A 197 11.39 -18.30 -10.28
N GLU A 198 12.63 -18.69 -10.04
CA GLU A 198 13.47 -19.35 -11.06
C GLU A 198 12.86 -20.66 -11.54
N GLN A 199 12.36 -21.50 -10.62
CA GLN A 199 11.70 -22.76 -10.98
C GLN A 199 10.43 -22.51 -11.78
N ALA A 200 9.62 -21.53 -11.37
CA ALA A 200 8.41 -21.16 -12.08
C ALA A 200 8.72 -20.66 -13.50
N LEU A 201 9.72 -19.79 -13.65
CA LEU A 201 10.12 -19.22 -14.93
C LEU A 201 10.63 -20.30 -15.89
N VAL A 202 11.50 -21.19 -15.41
CA VAL A 202 12.00 -22.33 -16.21
C VAL A 202 10.84 -23.22 -16.66
N MET A 203 9.92 -23.54 -15.76
CA MET A 203 8.75 -24.36 -16.08
C MET A 203 7.83 -23.68 -17.11
N CYS A 204 7.59 -22.38 -16.97
CA CYS A 204 6.82 -21.60 -17.95
C CYS A 204 7.47 -21.62 -19.34
N ILE A 205 8.79 -21.43 -19.42
CA ILE A 205 9.53 -21.48 -20.69
C ILE A 205 9.40 -22.87 -21.35
N GLN A 206 9.52 -23.94 -20.56
CA GLN A 206 9.35 -25.31 -21.06
C GLN A 206 7.93 -25.57 -21.57
N LEU A 207 6.92 -25.18 -20.79
CA LEU A 207 5.51 -25.37 -21.16
C LEU A 207 5.15 -24.59 -22.42
N MET A 208 5.67 -23.37 -22.59
CA MET A 208 5.45 -22.57 -23.80
C MET A 208 6.14 -23.20 -25.02
N SER A 209 7.37 -23.70 -24.86
CA SER A 209 8.14 -24.32 -25.96
C SER A 209 7.57 -25.64 -26.49
N LEU A 210 6.70 -26.30 -25.73
CA LEU A 210 6.00 -27.54 -26.14
C LEU A 210 4.76 -27.27 -26.99
N THR A 211 4.38 -26.01 -27.16
CA THR A 211 3.18 -25.57 -27.87
C THR A 211 3.45 -25.07 -29.29
N ASP A 212 4.72 -24.91 -29.66
CA ASP A 212 5.21 -24.61 -31.03
C ASP A 212 5.65 -25.89 -31.76
#